data_AF-G5ACM7-F1
#
_entry.id   AF-G5ACM7-F1
#
_cell.length_a   1.000
_cell.length_b   1.000
_cell.length_c   1.000
_cell.angle_alpha   90.00
_cell.angle_beta   90.00
_cell.angle_gamma   90.00
#
_symmetry.space_group_name_H-M   'P 1'
#
loop_
_entity.id
_entity.type
_entity.pdbx_description
1 polymer ?
#
loop_
_entity_poly.entity_id
_entity_poly.type
_entity_poly.pdbx_seq_one_letter_code
_entity_poly.pdbx_strand_id
1 'polypeptide(L)'
;EVSRESLVSFLGGQPGAGKSQVIRALQELAASWNSSDVVGTVSFQGVAAQSVNGETIHKFFGWGLRGFSKTQPVSLELREKIIKLRLLIVDEVSTTDVKFIGMIDSCLRHIRNKPDLLFGGVDVLFVGDWLQ
;
A
#
# COMPACT_ATOMS: atom_id res chain seq x y z
N GLU A 1 10.74 20.19 15.43
CA GLU A 1 10.09 18.88 15.23
C GLU A 1 11.08 17.97 14.52
N VAL A 2 11.37 16.79 15.07
CA VAL A 2 12.16 15.79 14.34
C VAL A 2 11.27 15.29 13.22
N SER A 3 11.62 15.57 11.96
CA SER A 3 10.91 15.02 10.81
C SER A 3 11.08 13.51 10.85
N ARG A 4 10.02 12.78 11.23
CA ARG A 4 10.02 11.32 11.17
C ARG A 4 10.20 10.91 9.71
N GLU A 5 11.28 10.20 9.41
CA GLU A 5 11.48 9.57 8.12
C GLU A 5 10.40 8.51 7.90
N SER A 6 9.82 8.46 6.70
CA SER A 6 8.86 7.43 6.32
C SER A 6 9.56 6.08 6.19
N LEU A 7 9.00 5.06 6.81
CA LEU A 7 9.52 3.70 6.78
C LEU A 7 9.26 3.07 5.41
N VAL A 8 10.29 2.51 4.79
CA VAL A 8 10.14 1.60 3.65
C VAL A 8 10.82 0.29 4.04
N SER A 9 10.07 -0.80 4.12
CA SER A 9 10.55 -2.08 4.66
C SER A 9 10.04 -3.28 3.88
N PHE A 10 10.72 -4.41 4.05
CA PHE A 10 10.37 -5.68 3.43
C PHE A 10 10.23 -6.77 4.50
N LEU A 11 9.11 -7.50 4.45
CA LEU A 11 8.85 -8.71 5.23
C LEU A 11 8.90 -9.92 4.30
N GLY A 12 10.06 -10.57 4.30
CA GLY A 12 10.29 -11.81 3.58
C GLY A 12 10.00 -13.06 4.41
N GLY A 13 9.84 -14.19 3.74
CA GLY A 13 9.75 -15.49 4.38
C GLY A 13 9.15 -16.53 3.44
N GLN A 14 9.46 -17.80 3.67
CA GLN A 14 8.94 -18.92 2.87
C GLN A 14 7.40 -19.04 2.96
N PRO A 15 6.76 -19.80 2.07
CA PRO A 15 5.36 -20.19 2.24
C PRO A 15 5.14 -20.81 3.63
N GLY A 16 4.07 -20.42 4.31
CA GLY A 16 3.77 -20.90 5.67
C GLY A 16 4.52 -20.17 6.81
N ALA A 17 5.45 -19.26 6.53
CA ALA A 17 6.19 -18.51 7.55
C ALA A 17 5.35 -17.47 8.36
N GLY A 18 4.03 -17.42 8.15
CA GLY A 18 3.13 -16.55 8.91
C GLY A 18 3.07 -15.09 8.42
N LYS A 19 3.60 -14.74 7.24
CA LYS A 19 3.55 -13.37 6.67
C LYS A 19 2.15 -12.75 6.71
N SER A 20 1.14 -13.49 6.27
CA SER A 20 -0.26 -13.04 6.29
C SER A 20 -0.80 -12.81 7.70
N GLN A 21 -0.29 -13.52 8.72
CA GLN A 21 -0.66 -13.28 10.11
C GLN A 21 -0.11 -11.95 10.62
N VAL A 22 1.09 -11.55 10.19
CA VAL A 22 1.65 -10.23 10.50
C VAL A 22 0.78 -9.13 9.88
N ILE A 23 0.35 -9.29 8.63
CA ILE A 23 -0.56 -8.34 7.97
C ILE A 23 -1.86 -8.20 8.76
N ARG A 24 -2.49 -9.32 9.16
CA ARG A 24 -3.72 -9.32 9.95
C ARG A 24 -3.54 -8.65 11.30
N ALA A 25 -2.45 -8.94 12.01
CA ALA A 25 -2.16 -8.33 13.29
C ALA A 25 -2.01 -6.80 13.18
N LEU A 26 -1.41 -6.29 12.10
CA LEU A 26 -1.30 -4.84 11.86
C LEU A 26 -2.66 -4.20 11.58
N GLN A 27 -3.52 -4.87 10.81
CA GLN A 27 -4.90 -4.43 10.55
C GLN A 27 -5.72 -4.41 11.85
N GLU A 28 -5.65 -5.47 12.66
CA GLU A 28 -6.34 -5.59 13.94
C GLU A 28 -5.86 -4.55 14.95
N LEU A 29 -4.56 -4.27 15.00
CA LEU A 29 -3.99 -3.22 15.85
C LEU A 29 -4.56 -1.85 15.48
N ALA A 30 -4.61 -1.51 14.18
CA ALA A 30 -5.21 -0.25 13.72
C ALA A 30 -6.71 -0.18 14.03
N ALA A 31 -7.43 -1.29 13.87
CA ALA A 31 -8.84 -1.39 14.22
C ALA A 31 -9.08 -1.19 15.73
N SER A 32 -8.20 -1.72 16.58
CA SER A 32 -8.28 -1.54 18.05
C SER A 32 -8.19 -0.07 18.49
N TRP A 33 -7.61 0.79 17.65
CA TRP A 33 -7.54 2.24 17.83
C TRP A 33 -8.64 3.01 17.09
N ASN A 34 -9.70 2.33 16.64
CA ASN A 34 -10.75 2.91 15.79
C ASN A 34 -10.20 3.65 14.55
N SER A 35 -9.07 3.18 14.03
CA SER A 35 -8.30 3.84 12.96
C SER A 35 -7.98 2.86 11.84
N SER A 36 -8.91 1.97 11.50
CA SER A 36 -8.67 0.93 10.47
C SER A 36 -8.37 1.50 9.09
N ASP A 37 -8.79 2.73 8.80
CA ASP A 37 -8.56 3.44 7.54
C ASP A 37 -7.12 3.95 7.37
N VAL A 38 -6.28 3.88 8.42
CA VAL A 38 -4.87 4.29 8.34
C VAL A 38 -3.95 3.19 7.77
N VAL A 39 -4.43 1.94 7.67
CA VAL A 39 -3.71 0.81 7.10
C VAL A 39 -4.40 0.34 5.83
N GLY A 40 -3.71 0.46 4.70
CA GLY A 40 -4.16 -0.10 3.42
C GLY A 40 -3.36 -1.35 3.07
N THR A 41 -4.03 -2.42 2.63
CA THR A 41 -3.37 -3.62 2.11
C THR A 41 -3.74 -3.83 0.67
N VAL A 42 -2.74 -3.98 -0.20
CA VAL A 42 -2.93 -4.16 -1.64
C VAL A 42 -2.14 -5.34 -2.18
N SER A 43 -2.64 -5.94 -3.25
CA SER A 43 -1.86 -6.86 -4.09
C SER A 43 -2.19 -6.65 -5.57
N PHE A 44 -1.32 -7.11 -6.47
CA PHE A 44 -1.60 -7.10 -7.90
C PHE A 44 -2.71 -8.10 -8.27
N GLN A 45 -2.70 -9.27 -7.64
CA GLN A 45 -3.66 -10.35 -7.92
C GLN A 45 -4.86 -10.28 -6.98
N GLY A 46 -6.07 -10.49 -7.51
CA GLY A 46 -7.31 -10.46 -6.72
C GLY A 46 -7.36 -11.52 -5.63
N VAL A 47 -6.91 -12.74 -5.93
CA VAL A 47 -6.89 -13.86 -4.97
C VAL A 47 -5.93 -13.60 -3.81
N ALA A 48 -4.76 -13.01 -4.10
CA ALA A 48 -3.78 -12.64 -3.09
C ALA A 48 -4.33 -11.52 -2.19
N ALA A 49 -4.86 -10.45 -2.80
CA ALA A 49 -5.50 -9.36 -2.06
C ALA A 49 -6.60 -9.86 -1.10
N GLN A 50 -7.49 -10.74 -1.58
CA GLN A 50 -8.57 -11.29 -0.77
C GLN A 50 -8.05 -12.12 0.42
N SER A 51 -6.95 -12.86 0.26
CA SER A 51 -6.40 -13.73 1.31
C SER A 51 -5.95 -12.97 2.57
N VAL A 52 -5.61 -11.69 2.41
CA VAL A 52 -5.13 -10.78 3.47
C VAL A 52 -6.13 -9.65 3.77
N ASN A 53 -7.41 -9.82 3.41
CA ASN A 53 -8.47 -8.81 3.56
C ASN A 53 -8.09 -7.45 2.95
N GLY A 54 -7.34 -7.46 1.86
CA GLY A 54 -6.92 -6.29 1.10
C GLY A 54 -7.72 -6.08 -0.18
N GLU A 55 -7.23 -5.16 -0.99
CA GLU A 55 -7.80 -4.83 -2.30
C GLU A 55 -6.77 -5.03 -3.42
N THR A 56 -7.21 -5.12 -4.67
CA THR A 56 -6.24 -5.02 -5.77
C THR A 56 -5.67 -3.59 -5.80
N ILE A 57 -4.43 -3.43 -6.27
CA ILE A 57 -3.81 -2.09 -6.46
C ILE A 57 -4.76 -1.17 -7.26
N HIS A 58 -5.33 -1.69 -8.35
CA HIS A 58 -6.28 -0.96 -9.18
C HIS A 58 -7.51 -0.49 -8.41
N LYS A 59 -8.13 -1.38 -7.63
CA LYS A 59 -9.33 -1.03 -6.85
C LYS A 59 -8.99 -0.03 -5.74
N PHE A 60 -7.89 -0.25 -5.01
CA PHE A 60 -7.50 0.59 -3.88
C PHE A 60 -7.29 2.05 -4.29
N PHE A 61 -6.64 2.27 -5.43
CA PHE A 61 -6.33 3.59 -5.98
C PHE A 61 -7.34 4.10 -7.02
N GLY A 62 -8.41 3.36 -7.31
CA GLY A 62 -9.40 3.73 -8.34
C GLY A 62 -8.81 3.86 -9.74
N TRP A 63 -7.77 3.08 -10.07
CA TRP A 63 -7.13 3.13 -11.38
C TRP A 63 -7.86 2.28 -12.41
N GLY A 64 -7.95 2.80 -13.64
CA GLY A 64 -8.29 1.99 -14.81
C GLY A 64 -7.14 1.09 -15.25
N LEU A 65 -7.34 0.32 -16.33
CA LEU A 65 -6.36 -0.66 -16.84
C LEU A 65 -4.97 -0.10 -17.14
N ARG A 66 -4.86 1.22 -17.39
CA ARG A 66 -3.59 1.90 -17.69
C ARG A 66 -2.84 2.35 -16.44
N GLY A 67 -3.41 2.19 -15.24
CA GLY A 67 -2.82 2.63 -13.99
C GLY A 67 -2.98 4.14 -13.74
N PHE A 68 -2.05 4.70 -12.97
CA PHE A 68 -2.06 6.11 -12.57
C PHE A 68 -1.67 7.07 -13.70
N SER A 69 -2.42 8.16 -13.84
CA SER A 69 -2.01 9.33 -14.63
C SER A 69 -2.21 10.60 -13.81
N LYS A 70 -1.20 11.49 -13.78
CA LYS A 70 -1.29 12.80 -13.10
C LYS A 70 -2.35 13.72 -13.70
N THR A 71 -2.78 13.46 -14.93
CA THR A 71 -3.84 14.24 -15.60
C THR A 71 -5.25 13.75 -15.30
N GLN A 72 -5.39 12.55 -14.70
CA GLN A 72 -6.71 12.04 -14.32
C GLN A 72 -7.18 12.73 -13.03
N PRO A 73 -8.45 13.15 -12.96
CA PRO A 73 -9.00 13.72 -11.75
C PRO A 73 -9.01 12.68 -10.63
N VAL A 74 -8.53 13.07 -9.45
CA VAL A 74 -8.58 12.25 -8.24
C VAL A 74 -9.92 12.50 -7.55
N SER A 75 -10.68 11.44 -7.25
CA SER A 75 -11.95 11.57 -6.52
C SER A 75 -11.72 12.09 -5.09
N LEU A 76 -12.72 12.77 -4.54
CA LEU A 76 -12.67 13.26 -3.15
C LEU A 76 -12.47 12.11 -2.16
N GLU A 77 -13.20 11.01 -2.35
CA GLU A 77 -13.10 9.80 -1.54
C GLU A 77 -11.67 9.23 -1.53
N LEU A 78 -11.03 9.12 -2.70
CA LEU A 78 -9.66 8.64 -2.80
C LEU A 78 -8.69 9.61 -2.13
N ARG A 79 -8.88 10.92 -2.32
CA ARG A 79 -8.04 11.94 -1.69
C ARG A 79 -8.10 11.84 -0.17
N GLU A 80 -9.30 11.72 0.41
CA GLU A 80 -9.49 11.56 1.85
C GLU A 80 -8.85 10.27 2.36
N LYS A 81 -9.07 9.14 1.66
CA LYS A 81 -8.46 7.84 1.97
C LYS A 81 -6.92 7.94 2.02
N ILE A 82 -6.30 8.56 1.01
CA ILE A 82 -4.83 8.66 0.91
C ILE A 82 -4.26 9.68 1.91
N ILE A 83 -4.98 10.74 2.26
CA ILE A 83 -4.52 11.71 3.28
C ILE A 83 -4.41 11.05 4.65
N LYS A 84 -5.36 10.16 4.99
CA LYS A 84 -5.37 9.43 6.26
C LYS A 84 -4.44 8.22 6.30
N LEU A 85 -4.09 7.67 5.14
CA LEU A 85 -3.24 6.50 4.99
C LEU A 85 -1.87 6.74 5.66
N ARG A 86 -1.55 5.91 6.66
CA ARG A 86 -0.27 5.93 7.36
C ARG A 86 0.65 4.80 6.91
N LEU A 87 0.09 3.61 6.71
CA LEU A 87 0.80 2.41 6.29
C LEU A 87 0.15 1.81 5.05
N LEU A 88 0.93 1.59 4.00
CA LEU A 88 0.54 0.80 2.83
C LEU A 88 1.31 -0.52 2.83
N ILE A 89 0.59 -1.63 2.90
CA ILE A 89 1.12 -2.99 2.79
C ILE A 89 0.94 -3.44 1.33
N VAL A 90 2.02 -3.82 0.67
CA VAL A 90 2.00 -4.36 -0.69
C VAL A 90 2.36 -5.84 -0.61
N ASP A 91 1.36 -6.69 -0.66
CA ASP A 91 1.49 -8.15 -0.59
C ASP A 91 1.73 -8.77 -1.97
N GLU A 92 2.45 -9.89 -1.98
CA GLU A 92 2.99 -10.55 -3.17
C GLU A 92 3.82 -9.58 -4.04
N VAL A 93 4.69 -8.79 -3.39
CA VAL A 93 5.60 -7.86 -4.08
C VAL A 93 6.50 -8.58 -5.09
N SER A 94 6.84 -9.84 -4.82
CA SER A 94 7.67 -10.69 -5.68
C SER A 94 7.10 -10.88 -7.08
N THR A 95 5.77 -10.81 -7.21
CA THR A 95 5.04 -10.97 -8.47
C THR A 95 4.49 -9.64 -9.02
N THR A 96 4.77 -8.53 -8.34
CA THR A 96 4.30 -7.20 -8.74
C THR A 96 5.32 -6.50 -9.64
N ASP A 97 4.92 -6.07 -10.84
CA ASP A 97 5.80 -5.30 -11.74
C ASP A 97 6.22 -3.98 -11.08
N VAL A 98 7.52 -3.67 -11.15
CA VAL A 98 8.14 -2.43 -10.65
C VAL A 98 7.43 -1.16 -11.14
N LYS A 99 6.81 -1.20 -12.32
CA LYS A 99 6.00 -0.09 -12.85
C LYS A 99 4.85 0.27 -11.91
N PHE A 100 4.18 -0.72 -11.31
CA PHE A 100 3.10 -0.45 -10.36
C PHE A 100 3.63 0.18 -9.08
N ILE A 101 4.81 -0.23 -8.60
CA ILE A 101 5.45 0.39 -7.43
C ILE A 101 5.75 1.87 -7.72
N GLY A 102 6.29 2.18 -8.90
CA GLY A 102 6.53 3.57 -9.33
C GLY A 102 5.23 4.38 -9.50
N MET A 103 4.15 3.74 -9.99
CA MET A 103 2.83 4.38 -10.07
C MET A 103 2.26 4.68 -8.68
N ILE A 104 2.42 3.77 -7.72
CA ILE A 104 2.01 3.96 -6.32
C ILE A 104 2.74 5.17 -5.74
N ASP A 105 4.07 5.20 -5.85
CA ASP A 105 4.90 6.32 -5.38
C ASP A 105 4.46 7.66 -5.98
N SER A 106 4.34 7.72 -7.30
CA SER A 106 3.92 8.92 -8.03
C SER A 106 2.52 9.40 -7.62
N CYS A 107 1.58 8.45 -7.42
CA CYS A 107 0.22 8.74 -6.99
C CYS A 107 0.18 9.31 -5.56
N LEU A 108 0.86 8.67 -4.62
CA LEU A 108 0.90 9.10 -3.22
C LEU A 108 1.56 10.49 -3.07
N ARG A 109 2.69 10.72 -3.75
CA ARG A 109 3.36 12.04 -3.78
C ARG A 109 2.44 13.12 -4.34
N HIS A 110 1.72 12.81 -5.42
CA HIS A 110 0.81 13.75 -6.06
C HIS A 110 -0.39 14.10 -5.16
N ILE A 111 -1.07 13.10 -4.59
CA ILE A 111 -2.26 13.32 -3.77
C ILE A 111 -1.90 14.03 -2.46
N ARG A 112 -0.78 13.65 -1.82
CA ARG A 112 -0.33 14.24 -0.55
C ARG A 112 0.43 15.57 -0.70
N ASN A 113 0.73 15.98 -1.93
CA ASN A 113 1.54 17.16 -2.24
C ASN A 113 2.92 17.14 -1.53
N LYS A 114 3.60 15.99 -1.63
CA LYS A 114 4.92 15.74 -1.01
C LYS A 114 5.86 15.14 -2.05
N PRO A 115 6.30 15.90 -3.06
CA PRO A 115 7.08 15.38 -4.18
C PRO A 115 8.46 14.84 -3.78
N ASP A 116 9.05 15.35 -2.70
CA ASP A 116 10.41 15.02 -2.28
C ASP A 116 10.47 13.84 -1.29
N LEU A 117 9.33 13.38 -0.77
CA LEU A 117 9.26 12.25 0.15
C LEU A 117 8.89 10.97 -0.61
N LEU A 118 9.61 9.88 -0.33
CA LEU A 118 9.24 8.55 -0.82
C LEU A 118 7.79 8.25 -0.44
N PHE A 119 7.00 7.78 -1.41
CA PHE A 119 5.59 7.47 -1.26
C PHE A 119 4.76 8.61 -0.64
N GLY A 120 5.17 9.87 -0.86
CA GLY A 120 4.52 11.03 -0.26
C GLY A 120 4.59 11.05 1.27
N GLY A 121 5.54 10.34 1.87
CA GLY A 121 5.71 10.16 3.31
C GLY A 121 4.76 9.12 3.93
N VAL A 122 4.21 8.19 3.13
CA VAL A 122 3.45 7.03 3.64
C VAL A 122 4.45 5.94 4.02
N ASP A 123 4.27 5.28 5.17
CA ASP A 123 5.07 4.10 5.51
C ASP A 123 4.67 2.95 4.58
N VAL A 124 5.64 2.25 3.98
CA VAL A 124 5.38 1.15 3.05
C VAL A 124 6.02 -0.14 3.55
N LEU A 125 5.21 -1.20 3.64
CA LEU A 125 5.65 -2.55 3.95
C LEU A 125 5.42 -3.46 2.75
N PHE A 126 6.51 -3.86 2.10
CA PHE A 126 6.47 -4.88 1.06
C PHE A 126 6.49 -6.27 1.70
N VAL A 127 5.62 -7.16 1.24
CA VAL A 127 5.52 -8.53 1.75
C VAL A 127 5.60 -9.50 0.57
N GLY A 128 6.36 -10.57 0.70
CA GLY A 128 6.46 -11.58 -0.34
C GLY A 128 7.61 -12.56 -0.17
N ASP A 129 7.81 -13.38 -1.20
CA ASP A 129 8.92 -14.33 -1.31
C ASP A 129 9.42 -14.37 -2.76
N TRP A 130 10.70 -14.10 -2.98
CA TRP A 130 11.31 -14.10 -4.32
C TRP A 130 11.70 -15.50 -4.81
N LEU A 131 11.59 -16.51 -3.94
CA LEU A 131 11.89 -17.92 -4.25
C LEU A 131 10.63 -18.76 -4.53
N GLN A 132 9.47 -18.12 -4.68
CA GLN A 132 8.20 -18.74 -5.09
C GLN A 132 8.28 -19.37 -6.49
#